data_AF-A0A1S9T398-F1
#
_entry.id   AF-A0A1S9T398-F1
#
_cell.length_a   1.000
_cell.length_b   1.000
_cell.length_c   1.000
_cell.angle_alpha   90.00
_cell.angle_beta   90.00
_cell.angle_gamma   90.00
#
_symmetry.space_group_name_H-M   'P 1'
#
loop_
_entity.id
_entity.type
_entity.pdbx_description
1 polymer ?
#
loop_
_entity_poly.entity_id
_entity_poly.type
_entity_poly.pdbx_seq_one_letter_code
_entity_poly.pdbx_strand_id
1 'polypeptide(L)'
;MERKLVSVKVGVNMDIGREYLQCAISNFKATQKQGERVLSQLSYEQIMWSAQEETNSIAIIIKHLHGNMRSRWTEFLTSDGEKIDRN
;
A
#
# COMPACT_ATOMS: atom_id res chain seq x y z
N MET A 1 -42.02 31.45 -15.34
CA MET A 1 -40.62 31.08 -15.56
C MET A 1 -39.92 31.20 -14.21
N GLU A 2 -39.95 30.14 -13.40
CA GLU A 2 -39.34 30.14 -12.07
C GLU A 2 -38.25 29.08 -12.04
N ARG A 3 -36.99 29.51 -12.04
CA ARG A 3 -35.85 28.63 -11.77
C ARG A 3 -35.84 28.38 -10.26
N LYS A 4 -36.32 27.21 -9.83
CA LYS A 4 -36.01 26.69 -8.49
C LYS A 4 -34.50 26.51 -8.40
N LEU A 5 -33.83 27.43 -7.73
CA LEU A 5 -32.47 27.24 -7.24
C LEU A 5 -32.52 26.09 -6.23
N VAL A 6 -32.04 24.92 -6.65
CA VAL A 6 -31.74 23.84 -5.71
C VAL A 6 -30.54 24.31 -4.91
N SER A 7 -30.80 24.80 -3.70
CA SER A 7 -29.77 24.98 -2.69
C SER A 7 -29.24 23.59 -2.35
N VAL A 8 -28.15 23.20 -3.01
CA VAL A 8 -27.31 22.11 -2.51
C VAL A 8 -26.77 22.63 -1.18
N LYS A 9 -27.32 22.12 -0.08
CA LYS A 9 -26.65 22.19 1.22
C LYS A 9 -25.34 21.45 1.05
N VAL A 10 -24.29 22.17 0.66
CA VAL A 10 -22.92 21.72 0.83
C VAL A 10 -22.75 21.64 2.34
N GLY A 11 -22.97 20.46 2.90
CA GLY A 11 -22.60 20.16 4.27
C GLY A 11 -21.10 20.34 4.37
N VAL A 12 -20.68 21.53 4.81
CA VAL A 12 -19.29 21.87 5.05
C VAL A 12 -18.76 20.96 6.16
N ASN A 13 -17.60 20.33 5.89
CA ASN A 13 -16.74 19.60 6.82
C ASN A 13 -17.21 18.20 7.31
N MET A 14 -17.28 17.22 6.39
CA MET A 14 -16.50 16.01 6.69
C MET A 14 -15.04 16.35 6.41
N ASP A 15 -14.18 16.22 7.42
CA ASP A 15 -12.75 16.48 7.29
C ASP A 15 -12.19 15.61 6.16
N ILE A 16 -11.94 16.21 5.00
CA ILE A 16 -11.43 15.51 3.80
C ILE A 16 -10.13 14.77 4.14
N GLY A 17 -9.31 15.32 5.05
CA GLY A 17 -8.11 14.65 5.54
C GLY A 17 -8.44 13.35 6.29
N ARG A 18 -9.46 13.37 7.15
CA ARG A 18 -9.96 12.18 7.84
C ARG A 18 -10.52 11.14 6.89
N GLU A 19 -11.34 11.55 5.93
CA GLU A 19 -11.93 10.64 4.93
C GLU A 19 -10.87 10.03 4.03
N TYR A 20 -9.90 10.85 3.58
CA TYR A 20 -8.76 10.38 2.80
C TYR A 20 -7.91 9.39 3.60
N LEU A 21 -7.61 9.68 4.87
CA LEU A 21 -6.85 8.79 5.73
C LEU A 21 -7.58 7.44 5.92
N GLN A 22 -8.90 7.46 6.13
CA GLN A 22 -9.70 6.23 6.22
C GLN A 22 -9.66 5.43 4.91
N CYS A 23 -9.76 6.11 3.76
CA CYS A 23 -9.63 5.49 2.45
C CYS A 23 -8.25 4.86 2.25
N ALA A 24 -7.17 5.58 2.56
CA ALA A 24 -5.80 5.10 2.44
C ALA A 24 -5.55 3.85 3.32
N ILE A 25 -6.02 3.85 4.57
CA ILE A 25 -5.93 2.70 5.48
C ILE A 25 -6.73 1.52 4.91
N SER A 26 -7.94 1.76 4.40
CA SER A 26 -8.79 0.70 3.83
C SER A 26 -8.15 0.07 2.61
N ASN A 27 -7.59 0.88 1.71
CA ASN A 27 -6.87 0.40 0.53
C ASN A 27 -5.62 -0.41 0.92
N PHE A 28 -4.84 0.07 1.90
CA PHE A 28 -3.69 -0.66 2.42
C PHE A 28 -4.09 -2.06 2.93
N LYS A 29 -5.13 -2.15 3.76
CA LYS A 29 -5.65 -3.42 4.27
C LYS A 29 -6.18 -4.34 3.16
N ALA A 30 -6.83 -3.77 2.15
CA ALA A 30 -7.33 -4.54 1.02
C ALA A 30 -6.17 -5.15 0.20
N THR A 31 -5.12 -4.37 -0.07
CA THR A 31 -3.91 -4.86 -0.74
C THR A 31 -3.19 -5.92 0.08
N GLN A 32 -3.04 -5.72 1.39
CA GLN A 32 -2.46 -6.73 2.29
C GLN A 32 -3.25 -8.05 2.21
N LYS A 33 -4.58 -8.00 2.36
CA LYS A 33 -5.45 -9.18 2.28
C LYS A 33 -5.34 -9.89 0.93
N GLN A 34 -5.17 -9.14 -0.16
CA GLN A 34 -4.94 -9.73 -1.48
C GLN A 34 -3.60 -10.48 -1.53
N GLY A 35 -2.53 -9.89 -1.00
CA GLY A 35 -1.22 -10.54 -0.89
C GLY A 35 -1.26 -11.82 -0.07
N GLU A 36 -1.92 -11.79 1.09
CA GLU A 36 -2.12 -12.97 1.95
C GLU A 36 -2.85 -14.10 1.20
N ARG A 37 -3.91 -13.77 0.45
CA ARG A 37 -4.65 -14.75 -0.36
C ARG A 37 -3.80 -15.32 -1.49
N VAL A 38 -2.91 -14.54 -2.11
CA VAL A 38 -1.98 -15.04 -3.13
C VAL A 38 -1.02 -16.03 -2.50
N LEU A 39 -0.39 -15.67 -1.38
CA LEU A 39 0.58 -16.53 -0.71
C LEU A 39 -0.04 -17.82 -0.16
N SER A 40 -1.29 -17.79 0.32
CA SER A 40 -1.98 -18.99 0.81
C SER A 40 -2.27 -20.04 -0.28
N GLN A 41 -2.18 -19.65 -1.56
CA GLN A 41 -2.42 -20.55 -2.70
C GLN A 41 -1.12 -21.22 -3.22
N LEU A 42 0.05 -20.85 -2.69
CA LEU A 42 1.34 -21.28 -3.20
C LEU A 42 2.06 -22.17 -2.19
N SER A 43 2.78 -23.17 -2.70
CA SER A 43 3.74 -23.93 -1.90
C SER A 43 5.00 -23.09 -1.64
N TYR A 44 5.81 -23.52 -0.67
CA TYR A 44 7.10 -22.87 -0.39
C TYR A 44 8.03 -22.89 -1.60
N GLU A 45 8.06 -24.00 -2.34
CA GLU A 45 8.86 -24.16 -3.55
C GLU A 45 8.43 -23.19 -4.64
N GLN A 46 7.12 -22.97 -4.81
CA GLN A 46 6.59 -22.00 -5.76
C GLN A 46 6.92 -20.55 -5.37
N ILE A 47 6.95 -20.24 -4.07
CA ILE A 47 7.36 -18.92 -3.56
C ILE A 47 8.86 -18.67 -3.81
N MET A 48 9.68 -19.72 -3.70
CA MET A 48 11.13 -19.64 -3.92
C MET A 48 11.53 -19.74 -5.41
N TRP A 49 10.64 -20.22 -6.27
CA TRP A 49 10.92 -20.44 -7.69
C TRP A 49 11.21 -19.15 -8.45
N SER A 50 12.14 -19.23 -9.39
CA SER A 50 12.46 -18.19 -10.37
C SER A 50 12.70 -18.84 -11.73
N ALA A 51 12.34 -18.13 -12.81
CA ALA A 51 12.43 -18.66 -14.17
C ALA A 51 13.88 -18.82 -14.65
N GLN A 52 14.76 -17.92 -14.19
CA GLN A 52 16.19 -17.87 -14.52
C GLN A 52 16.94 -16.97 -13.51
N GLU A 53 18.28 -16.95 -13.57
CA GLU A 53 19.15 -16.33 -12.55
C GLU A 53 18.99 -14.81 -12.38
N GLU A 54 18.64 -14.08 -13.45
CA GLU A 54 18.41 -12.64 -13.47
C GLU A 54 16.96 -12.25 -13.11
N THR A 55 16.08 -13.22 -12.80
CA THR A 55 14.72 -12.95 -12.32
C THR A 55 14.61 -13.14 -10.82
N ASN A 56 13.84 -12.26 -10.17
CA ASN A 56 13.52 -12.40 -8.76
C ASN A 56 12.37 -13.38 -8.54
N SER A 57 12.53 -14.27 -7.57
CA SER A 57 11.42 -15.06 -7.05
C SER A 57 10.45 -14.20 -6.23
N ILE A 58 9.27 -14.73 -5.93
CA ILE A 58 8.28 -14.07 -5.06
C ILE A 58 8.91 -13.76 -3.70
N ALA A 59 9.70 -14.68 -3.14
CA ALA A 59 10.42 -14.47 -1.88
C ALA A 59 11.35 -13.25 -1.92
N ILE A 60 12.14 -13.11 -2.99
CA ILE A 60 13.08 -11.99 -3.15
C ILE A 60 12.33 -10.66 -3.32
N ILE A 61 11.25 -10.65 -4.10
CA ILE A 61 10.39 -9.46 -4.24
C ILE A 61 9.83 -9.03 -2.88
N ILE A 62 9.30 -9.97 -2.08
CA ILE A 62 8.78 -9.67 -0.73
C ILE A 62 9.88 -9.12 0.18
N LYS A 63 11.09 -9.69 0.14
CA LYS A 63 12.23 -9.20 0.92
C LYS A 63 12.55 -7.74 0.59
N HIS A 64 12.67 -7.40 -0.69
CA HIS A 64 12.93 -6.04 -1.13
C HIS A 64 11.80 -5.07 -0.78
N LEU A 65 10.53 -5.49 -0.94
CA LEU A 65 9.39 -4.67 -0.55
C LEU A 65 9.39 -4.40 0.96
N HIS A 66 9.61 -5.42 1.78
CA HIS A 66 9.71 -5.27 3.23
C HIS A 66 10.82 -4.29 3.63
N GLY A 67 12.02 -4.44 3.08
CA GLY A 67 13.15 -3.55 3.38
C GLY A 67 12.88 -2.10 2.96
N ASN A 68 12.31 -1.89 1.77
CA ASN A 68 11.93 -0.56 1.27
C ASN A 68 10.82 0.11 2.10
N MET A 69 9.83 -0.66 2.56
CA MET A 69 8.76 -0.14 3.41
C MET A 69 9.30 0.18 4.81
N ARG A 70 10.16 -0.66 5.37
CA ARG A 70 10.79 -0.38 6.66
C ARG A 70 11.65 0.89 6.60
N SER A 71 12.46 1.05 5.54
CA SER A 71 13.38 2.18 5.42
C SER A 71 12.64 3.52 5.32
N ARG A 72 11.55 3.58 4.55
CA ARG A 72 10.73 4.79 4.34
C ARG A 72 9.85 5.18 5.53
N TRP A 73 9.53 4.23 6.42
CA TRP A 73 8.71 4.47 7.61
C TRP A 73 9.52 4.57 8.91
N THR A 74 10.84 4.39 8.85
CA THR A 74 11.75 4.64 9.97
C THR A 74 12.23 6.09 9.90
N GLU A 75 12.22 6.81 11.03
CA GLU A 75 12.55 8.26 11.06
C GLU A 75 11.68 9.05 10.07
N PHE A 76 10.39 8.70 10.03
CA PHE A 76 9.40 9.28 9.14
C PHE A 76 9.29 10.80 9.36
N LEU A 77 9.24 11.57 8.27
CA LEU A 77 9.31 13.04 8.21
C LEU A 77 10.67 13.67 8.55
N THR A 78 11.64 12.90 9.05
CA THR A 78 12.97 13.40 9.43
C THR A 78 14.11 12.84 8.59
N SER A 79 13.86 11.82 7.75
CA SER A 79 14.83 11.31 6.77
C SER A 79 14.15 10.89 5.46
N ASP A 80 14.93 10.78 4.38
CA ASP A 80 14.47 10.41 3.02
C ASP A 80 14.21 8.90 2.84
N GLY A 81 14.57 8.09 3.85
CA GLY A 81 14.37 6.64 3.85
C GLY A 81 15.40 5.84 3.04
N GLU A 82 16.46 6.45 2.52
CA GLU A 82 17.56 5.73 1.86
C GLU A 82 18.53 5.17 2.92
N LYS A 83 18.24 3.97 3.42
CA LYS A 83 19.05 3.29 4.46
C LYS A 83 19.93 2.20 3.85
N ILE A 84 21.12 1.99 4.42
CA ILE A 84 22.11 1.01 3.93
C ILE A 84 21.64 -0.44 4.07
N ASP A 85 20.70 -0.69 4.98
CA ASP A 85 20.18 -2.02 5.35
C ASP A 85 18.81 -2.34 4.72
N ARG A 86 18.39 -1.61 3.67
CA ARG A 86 17.05 -1.77 3.06
C ARG A 86 16.88 -2.98 2.11
N ASN A 87 17.94 -3.76 1.83
CA ASN A 87 17.96 -4.84 0.82
C ASN A 87 18.25 -6.23 1.41
#